data_AF-A0A804U9J0-F1
#
_entry.id   AF-A0A804U9J0-F1
#
_cell.length_a   1.000
_cell.length_b   1.000
_cell.length_c   1.000
_cell.angle_alpha   90.00
_cell.angle_beta   90.00
_cell.angle_gamma   90.00
#
_symmetry.space_group_name_H-M   'P 1'
#
loop_
_entity.id
_entity.type
_entity.pdbx_description
1 polymer ?
#
loop_
_entity_poly.entity_id
_entity_poly.type
_entity_poly.pdbx_seq_one_letter_code
_entity_poly.pdbx_strand_id
1 'polypeptide(L)'
;MIRRCGSIRTPSTPSAPTAATTPPRRASSPGESTQQSKEKFGNFCWAAMTLKALPNSATNCDSSEEYEQLKAKCREMDTAVGSGRVITMPVVTEDGQPIENPNGGASGSEQKNSGAPLPKEVIDWKLTLHQIGLDVNRTDRLLVYYERQENLARLWDILAVYSWIDKDIGYCQGMSDLCSPISIILENEADAFWCFERLMRRVRGNFKSTSTSIGVRAQLTTLSTIMKSVDPKLHEHLENLDGGEYLFAFRMLMVLFRREFSFVDTMYLWELMWSMEYNPNLFSMLESDTGTSSASTKDESVLGQCGKFERKKLQAAKKDDQIPLSVFVVASVLEARNKKLLGEAKGLDDVVKILNEITGSLDAKKACREALQIHEKYLKTVKAS
;
A
#
# COMPACT_ATOMS: atom_id res chain seq x y z
N MET A 1 3.51 54.71 80.34
CA MET A 1 3.11 56.13 80.32
C MET A 1 2.96 56.54 78.86
N ILE A 2 1.74 56.90 78.44
CA ILE A 2 1.41 57.85 77.33
C ILE A 2 1.77 57.39 75.89
N ARG A 3 0.95 57.48 74.83
CA ARG A 3 -0.47 57.80 74.54
C ARG A 3 -0.70 57.43 73.05
N ARG A 4 -1.93 56.95 72.74
CA ARG A 4 -2.85 57.25 71.58
C ARG A 4 -2.24 57.85 70.29
N CYS A 5 -2.65 57.54 69.05
CA CYS A 5 -3.98 57.23 68.52
C CYS A 5 -3.87 56.84 67.02
N GLY A 6 -4.83 56.06 66.48
CA GLY A 6 -5.17 56.12 65.04
C GLY A 6 -5.52 54.78 64.38
N SER A 7 -6.83 54.53 64.26
CA SER A 7 -7.52 53.42 63.56
C SER A 7 -7.18 53.42 62.05
N ILE A 8 -7.21 52.31 61.30
CA ILE A 8 -8.44 51.75 60.70
C ILE A 8 -8.12 50.42 59.95
N ARG A 9 -9.05 49.47 60.11
CA ARG A 9 -9.37 48.25 59.33
C ARG A 9 -8.50 46.99 59.48
N THR A 10 -9.15 46.01 60.08
CA THR A 10 -8.88 44.57 60.13
C THR A 10 -8.71 43.95 58.73
N PRO A 11 -7.84 42.94 58.62
CA PRO A 11 -8.19 41.72 57.90
C PRO A 11 -8.07 40.51 58.82
N SER A 12 -9.20 39.82 59.00
CA SER A 12 -9.30 38.51 59.62
C SER A 12 -8.75 37.43 58.69
N THR A 13 -8.23 36.40 59.34
CA THR A 13 -7.50 35.19 58.94
C THR A 13 -8.12 34.32 57.82
N PRO A 14 -7.31 33.41 57.23
CA PRO A 14 -7.60 32.78 55.95
C PRO A 14 -8.44 31.50 56.10
N SER A 15 -9.36 31.30 55.16
CA SER A 15 -10.07 30.03 54.96
C SER A 15 -10.12 29.70 53.47
N ALA A 16 -9.77 28.45 53.15
CA ALA A 16 -9.59 27.88 51.82
C ALA A 16 -10.74 28.18 50.83
N PRO A 17 -10.43 28.50 49.56
CA PRO A 17 -11.45 28.67 48.54
C PRO A 17 -11.95 27.32 48.00
N THR A 18 -13.24 27.12 48.26
CA THR A 18 -14.31 26.55 47.45
C THR A 18 -13.94 26.06 46.03
N ALA A 19 -14.40 24.84 45.74
CA ALA A 19 -14.38 24.19 44.44
C ALA A 19 -14.98 25.09 43.34
N ALA A 20 -14.15 25.45 42.37
CA ALA A 20 -14.58 26.04 41.11
C ALA A 20 -14.94 24.92 40.13
N THR A 21 -16.22 24.82 39.82
CA THR A 21 -16.80 24.01 38.75
C THR A 21 -16.06 24.26 37.45
N THR A 22 -15.31 23.25 37.00
CA THR A 22 -14.64 23.25 35.69
C THR A 22 -15.70 23.21 34.59
N PRO A 23 -15.65 24.07 33.56
CA PRO A 23 -16.54 23.94 32.41
C PRO A 23 -16.23 22.61 31.70
N PRO A 24 -17.24 21.91 31.15
CA PRO A 24 -17.01 20.64 30.50
C PRO A 24 -16.05 20.82 29.32
N ARG A 25 -14.95 20.04 29.32
CA ARG A 25 -14.10 19.84 28.14
C ARG A 25 -15.02 19.48 26.99
N ARG A 26 -15.12 20.38 26.00
CA ARG A 26 -15.73 20.09 24.71
C ARG A 26 -14.98 18.88 24.13
N ALA A 27 -15.63 17.72 24.13
CA ALA A 27 -15.15 16.57 23.39
C ALA A 27 -15.09 16.99 21.92
N SER A 28 -13.88 17.12 21.38
CA SER A 28 -13.67 17.21 19.94
C SER A 28 -14.16 15.89 19.34
N SER A 29 -15.23 15.96 18.55
CA SER A 29 -15.82 14.82 17.86
C SER A 29 -14.75 14.09 17.02
N PRO A 30 -14.69 12.74 17.01
CA PRO A 30 -13.66 11.99 16.28
C PRO A 30 -13.72 12.12 14.74
N GLY A 31 -14.70 12.84 14.20
CA GLY A 31 -14.92 13.01 12.77
C GLY A 31 -14.07 14.09 12.10
N GLU A 32 -13.52 15.05 12.85
CA GLU A 32 -12.83 16.20 12.23
C GLU A 32 -11.45 15.83 11.63
N SER A 33 -10.70 14.87 12.21
CA SER A 33 -9.35 14.53 11.70
C SER A 33 -9.37 13.77 10.38
N THR A 34 -10.37 12.91 10.17
CA THR A 34 -10.49 12.10 8.94
C THR A 34 -11.05 12.94 7.80
N GLN A 35 -11.97 13.85 8.09
CA GLN A 35 -12.61 14.72 7.10
C GLN A 35 -11.69 15.87 6.66
N GLN A 36 -10.90 16.42 7.58
CA GLN A 36 -9.89 17.44 7.28
C GLN A 36 -8.67 16.88 6.52
N SER A 37 -8.47 15.55 6.59
CA SER A 37 -7.51 14.86 5.72
C SER A 37 -8.02 14.77 4.28
N LYS A 38 -9.32 14.50 4.07
CA LYS A 38 -9.94 14.44 2.72
C LYS A 38 -9.84 15.76 1.95
N GLU A 39 -9.92 16.91 2.61
CA GLU A 39 -9.87 18.24 1.96
C GLU A 39 -8.46 18.76 1.65
N LYS A 40 -7.41 18.19 2.24
CA LYS A 40 -6.00 18.64 2.05
C LYS A 40 -5.23 17.90 0.96
N PHE A 41 -5.73 16.77 0.46
CA PHE A 41 -5.11 16.04 -0.63
C PHE A 41 -5.49 16.66 -1.97
N GLY A 42 -4.72 17.67 -2.37
CA GLY A 42 -4.86 18.34 -3.67
C GLY A 42 -4.49 17.41 -4.84
N ASN A 43 -5.52 16.85 -5.48
CA ASN A 43 -5.80 16.83 -6.92
C ASN A 43 -4.70 16.68 -8.00
N PHE A 44 -3.47 16.25 -7.73
CA PHE A 44 -2.44 16.29 -8.80
C PHE A 44 -1.72 14.99 -9.17
N CYS A 45 -2.09 13.82 -8.65
CA CYS A 45 -1.67 12.56 -9.30
C CYS A 45 -2.63 11.38 -9.17
N TRP A 46 -3.44 11.32 -8.11
CA TRP A 46 -4.60 10.42 -8.07
C TRP A 46 -5.46 10.59 -9.31
N ALA A 47 -5.70 11.83 -9.72
CA ALA A 47 -6.41 12.14 -10.95
C ALA A 47 -5.84 11.42 -12.19
N ALA A 48 -4.55 11.11 -12.34
CA ALA A 48 -4.08 10.35 -13.52
C ALA A 48 -4.40 8.84 -13.42
N MET A 49 -4.44 8.26 -12.22
CA MET A 49 -4.88 6.88 -11.98
C MET A 49 -6.39 6.73 -11.92
N THR A 50 -7.11 7.78 -11.49
CA THR A 50 -8.57 7.81 -11.30
C THR A 50 -9.31 8.44 -12.49
N LEU A 51 -8.79 9.49 -13.16
CA LEU A 51 -9.43 10.15 -14.32
C LEU A 51 -9.41 9.31 -15.60
N LYS A 52 -8.72 8.17 -15.63
CA LYS A 52 -8.96 7.13 -16.66
C LYS A 52 -9.41 5.78 -16.11
N ALA A 53 -9.51 5.61 -14.78
CA ALA A 53 -10.36 4.57 -14.21
C ALA A 53 -11.84 4.91 -14.39
N LEU A 54 -12.17 6.20 -14.53
CA LEU A 54 -13.42 6.69 -15.09
C LEU A 54 -13.22 6.84 -16.60
N PRO A 55 -13.65 5.89 -17.44
CA PRO A 55 -13.68 6.15 -18.87
C PRO A 55 -14.63 7.35 -19.11
N ASN A 56 -14.32 8.16 -20.12
CA ASN A 56 -14.98 9.44 -20.45
C ASN A 56 -16.50 9.40 -20.19
N SER A 57 -17.05 10.49 -19.66
CA SER A 57 -18.40 10.76 -19.11
C SER A 57 -19.68 10.15 -19.76
N ALA A 58 -19.57 9.22 -20.70
CA ALA A 58 -20.58 8.28 -21.18
C ALA A 58 -20.35 6.79 -20.77
N THR A 59 -19.25 6.45 -20.10
CA THR A 59 -18.81 5.03 -19.89
C THR A 59 -18.68 4.60 -18.41
N ASN A 60 -19.00 5.48 -17.47
CA ASN A 60 -18.95 5.16 -16.03
C ASN A 60 -19.99 4.09 -15.60
N CYS A 61 -21.03 3.89 -16.41
CA CYS A 61 -21.99 2.81 -16.22
C CYS A 61 -21.37 1.44 -16.52
N ASP A 62 -20.45 1.38 -17.49
CA ASP A 62 -19.94 0.12 -18.05
C ASP A 62 -18.93 -0.56 -17.12
N SER A 63 -17.98 0.21 -16.56
CA SER A 63 -16.97 -0.34 -15.62
C SER A 63 -17.57 -0.75 -14.26
N SER A 64 -18.57 -0.01 -13.78
CA SER A 64 -19.30 -0.37 -12.57
C SER A 64 -20.15 -1.61 -12.79
N GLU A 65 -20.81 -1.73 -13.94
CA GLU A 65 -21.61 -2.90 -14.29
C GLU A 65 -20.73 -4.14 -14.50
N GLU A 66 -19.58 -4.00 -15.15
CA GLU A 66 -18.60 -5.07 -15.31
C GLU A 66 -18.11 -5.60 -13.96
N TYR A 67 -17.78 -4.72 -13.02
CA TYR A 67 -17.39 -5.15 -11.67
C TYR A 67 -18.52 -5.91 -10.96
N GLU A 68 -19.77 -5.43 -11.04
CA GLU A 68 -20.90 -6.12 -10.43
C GLU A 68 -21.16 -7.50 -11.07
N GLN A 69 -20.96 -7.66 -12.37
CA GLN A 69 -21.03 -8.96 -13.05
C GLN A 69 -19.93 -9.91 -12.56
N LEU A 70 -18.69 -9.42 -12.42
CA LEU A 70 -17.57 -10.19 -11.87
C LEU A 70 -17.83 -10.61 -10.42
N LYS A 71 -18.34 -9.68 -9.60
CA LYS A 71 -18.71 -9.93 -8.21
C LYS A 71 -19.86 -10.93 -8.11
N ALA A 72 -20.86 -10.85 -8.98
CA ALA A 72 -21.96 -11.80 -9.06
C ALA A 72 -21.47 -13.21 -9.42
N LYS A 73 -20.57 -13.34 -10.40
CA LYS A 73 -19.95 -14.63 -10.75
C LYS A 73 -19.17 -15.22 -9.57
N CYS A 74 -18.42 -14.39 -8.84
CA CYS A 74 -17.74 -14.84 -7.62
C CYS A 74 -18.74 -15.29 -6.54
N ARG A 75 -19.87 -14.59 -6.40
CA ARG A 75 -20.96 -14.94 -5.47
C ARG A 75 -21.64 -16.26 -5.80
N GLU A 76 -21.79 -16.59 -7.08
CA GLU A 76 -22.32 -17.90 -7.52
C GLU A 76 -21.41 -19.05 -7.09
N MET A 77 -20.08 -18.83 -7.13
CA MET A 77 -19.09 -19.81 -6.68
C MET A 77 -19.02 -19.88 -5.16
N ASP A 78 -19.07 -18.74 -4.47
CA ASP A 78 -19.10 -18.64 -3.01
C ASP A 78 -20.00 -17.51 -2.51
N THR A 79 -21.06 -17.87 -1.80
CA THR A 79 -22.08 -16.92 -1.33
C THR A 79 -21.57 -15.87 -0.35
N ALA A 80 -20.36 -16.03 0.22
CA ALA A 80 -19.77 -15.01 1.09
C ALA A 80 -19.43 -13.72 0.34
N VAL A 81 -19.14 -13.79 -0.97
CA VAL A 81 -18.79 -12.62 -1.79
C VAL A 81 -19.96 -11.66 -1.92
N GLY A 82 -19.80 -10.43 -1.41
CA GLY A 82 -20.84 -9.42 -1.34
C GLY A 82 -21.87 -9.62 -0.23
N SER A 83 -21.65 -10.56 0.69
CA SER A 83 -22.58 -10.81 1.81
C SER A 83 -22.32 -9.92 3.04
N GLY A 84 -21.21 -9.19 3.06
CA GLY A 84 -20.73 -8.49 4.26
C GLY A 84 -19.95 -9.37 5.24
N ARG A 85 -19.70 -10.64 4.90
CA ARG A 85 -18.93 -11.60 5.71
C ARG A 85 -17.50 -11.74 5.18
N VAL A 86 -16.56 -12.06 6.06
CA VAL A 86 -15.16 -12.32 5.74
C VAL A 86 -14.84 -13.77 6.09
N ILE A 87 -14.37 -14.55 5.11
CA ILE A 87 -13.97 -15.94 5.33
C ILE A 87 -12.58 -15.96 5.99
N THR A 88 -12.46 -16.62 7.14
CA THR A 88 -11.18 -16.76 7.87
C THR A 88 -10.77 -18.22 8.11
N MET A 89 -11.64 -19.16 7.76
CA MET A 89 -11.41 -20.60 7.83
C MET A 89 -11.51 -21.21 6.43
N PRO A 90 -10.73 -22.26 6.11
CA PRO A 90 -10.85 -22.97 4.84
C PRO A 90 -12.28 -23.46 4.60
N VAL A 91 -12.82 -23.19 3.41
CA VAL A 91 -14.19 -23.58 3.02
C VAL A 91 -14.25 -24.86 2.21
N VAL A 92 -13.12 -25.25 1.60
CA VAL A 92 -12.97 -26.46 0.80
C VAL A 92 -11.62 -27.12 1.09
N THR A 93 -11.56 -28.43 0.90
CA THR A 93 -10.32 -29.22 0.87
C THR A 93 -9.62 -29.11 -0.49
N GLU A 94 -8.38 -29.57 -0.58
CA GLU A 94 -7.63 -29.63 -1.86
C GLU A 94 -8.34 -30.48 -2.92
N ASP A 95 -9.12 -31.48 -2.50
CA ASP A 95 -9.92 -32.34 -3.37
C ASP A 95 -11.28 -31.73 -3.75
N GLY A 96 -11.55 -30.49 -3.33
CA GLY A 96 -12.79 -29.76 -3.61
C GLY A 96 -13.99 -30.17 -2.76
N GLN A 97 -13.80 -30.97 -1.70
CA GLN A 97 -14.86 -31.31 -0.75
C GLN A 97 -15.13 -30.12 0.20
N PRO A 98 -16.40 -29.74 0.45
CA PRO A 98 -16.75 -28.69 1.40
C PRO A 98 -16.30 -29.03 2.84
N ILE A 99 -15.89 -28.02 3.60
CA ILE A 99 -15.55 -28.15 5.02
C ILE A 99 -16.67 -27.52 5.86
N GLU A 100 -17.29 -28.31 6.74
CA GLU A 100 -18.29 -27.80 7.70
C GLU A 100 -17.63 -27.10 8.89
N ASN A 101 -18.11 -25.90 9.23
CA ASN A 101 -17.62 -25.15 10.39
C ASN A 101 -18.14 -25.75 11.71
N PRO A 102 -17.26 -26.12 12.67
CA PRO A 102 -17.68 -26.72 13.95
C PRO A 102 -18.26 -25.72 14.97
N ASN A 103 -18.10 -24.40 14.78
CA ASN A 103 -18.58 -23.37 15.72
C ASN A 103 -19.56 -22.38 15.06
N GLY A 104 -20.83 -22.80 14.94
CA GLY A 104 -22.00 -21.95 15.21
C GLY A 104 -22.42 -20.90 14.17
N GLY A 105 -23.41 -21.25 13.36
CA GLY A 105 -24.31 -20.31 12.70
C GLY A 105 -24.97 -20.93 11.48
N ALA A 106 -26.19 -21.44 11.64
CA ALA A 106 -26.96 -22.07 10.57
C ALA A 106 -26.90 -21.26 9.26
N SER A 107 -26.16 -21.78 8.30
CA SER A 107 -26.32 -21.50 6.87
C SER A 107 -25.99 -22.80 6.17
N GLY A 108 -26.85 -23.79 6.39
CA GLY A 108 -27.06 -24.82 5.40
C GLY A 108 -27.61 -24.12 4.17
N SER A 109 -26.73 -23.68 3.28
CA SER A 109 -27.05 -23.85 1.88
C SER A 109 -26.98 -25.36 1.65
N GLU A 110 -28.14 -25.97 1.46
CA GLU A 110 -28.23 -27.16 0.66
C GLU A 110 -27.49 -26.86 -0.65
N GLN A 111 -26.20 -27.21 -0.72
CA GLN A 111 -25.56 -27.39 -2.01
C GLN A 111 -26.39 -28.46 -2.68
N LYS A 112 -27.16 -28.05 -3.70
CA LYS A 112 -27.71 -28.98 -4.67
C LYS A 112 -26.57 -29.90 -5.06
N ASN A 113 -26.70 -31.14 -4.65
CA ASN A 113 -25.85 -32.26 -5.01
C ASN A 113 -26.03 -32.51 -6.52
N SER A 114 -25.53 -31.62 -7.36
CA SER A 114 -25.18 -31.95 -8.73
C SER A 114 -23.82 -32.63 -8.62
N GLY A 115 -23.77 -33.95 -8.77
CA GLY A 115 -22.56 -34.78 -8.64
C GLY A 115 -21.47 -34.52 -9.71
N ALA A 116 -21.33 -33.28 -10.16
CA ALA A 116 -20.23 -32.83 -10.99
C ALA A 116 -19.11 -32.28 -10.08
N PRO A 117 -17.85 -32.72 -10.25
CA PRO A 117 -16.71 -32.14 -9.55
C PRO A 117 -16.62 -30.63 -9.81
N LEU A 118 -16.30 -29.85 -8.77
CA LEU A 118 -15.99 -28.43 -8.94
C LEU A 118 -14.81 -28.28 -9.91
N PRO A 119 -14.84 -27.28 -10.82
CA PRO A 119 -13.68 -27.00 -11.67
C PRO A 119 -12.45 -26.68 -10.81
N LYS A 120 -11.28 -27.18 -11.20
CA LYS A 120 -10.03 -27.00 -10.45
C LYS A 120 -9.74 -25.53 -10.11
N GLU A 121 -9.97 -24.63 -11.07
CA GLU A 121 -9.79 -23.19 -10.87
C GLU A 121 -10.66 -22.61 -9.75
N VAL A 122 -11.88 -23.14 -9.55
CA VAL A 122 -12.79 -22.71 -8.48
C VAL A 122 -12.30 -23.23 -7.13
N ILE A 123 -11.77 -24.45 -7.09
CA ILE A 123 -11.16 -25.03 -5.88
C ILE A 123 -9.94 -24.20 -5.49
N ASP A 124 -9.01 -23.97 -6.42
CA ASP A 124 -7.79 -23.19 -6.21
C ASP A 124 -8.12 -21.78 -5.69
N TRP A 125 -9.10 -21.11 -6.29
CA TRP A 125 -9.56 -19.80 -5.83
C TRP A 125 -10.17 -19.87 -4.41
N LYS A 126 -11.05 -20.83 -4.13
CA LYS A 126 -11.66 -21.01 -2.81
C LYS A 126 -10.64 -21.31 -1.71
N LEU A 127 -9.57 -22.02 -2.03
CA LEU A 127 -8.46 -22.26 -1.10
C LEU A 127 -7.78 -20.95 -0.69
N THR A 128 -7.79 -19.89 -1.51
CA THR A 128 -7.19 -18.60 -1.16
C THR A 128 -8.06 -17.73 -0.23
N LEU A 129 -9.39 -17.91 -0.25
CA LEU A 129 -10.34 -16.99 0.41
C LEU A 129 -10.11 -16.81 1.91
N HIS A 130 -9.76 -17.88 2.61
CA HIS A 130 -9.47 -17.84 4.04
C HIS A 130 -8.19 -17.05 4.35
N GLN A 131 -7.16 -17.18 3.51
CA GLN A 131 -5.91 -16.43 3.64
C GLN A 131 -6.14 -14.94 3.41
N ILE A 132 -7.00 -14.58 2.44
CA ILE A 132 -7.44 -13.18 2.23
C ILE A 132 -8.07 -12.63 3.51
N GLY A 133 -9.04 -13.33 4.10
CA GLY A 133 -9.72 -12.83 5.29
C GLY A 133 -8.83 -12.79 6.53
N LEU A 134 -7.91 -13.74 6.66
CA LEU A 134 -6.89 -13.71 7.71
C LEU A 134 -6.01 -12.48 7.61
N ASP A 135 -5.62 -12.05 6.40
CA ASP A 135 -4.79 -10.87 6.17
C ASP A 135 -5.58 -9.57 6.29
N VAL A 136 -6.80 -9.50 5.74
CA VAL A 136 -7.72 -8.37 5.89
C VAL A 136 -7.93 -8.04 7.37
N ASN A 137 -8.12 -9.06 8.21
CA ASN A 137 -8.26 -8.85 9.65
C ASN A 137 -7.00 -8.25 10.31
N ARG A 138 -5.81 -8.37 9.70
CA ARG A 138 -4.55 -7.79 10.22
C ARG A 138 -4.16 -6.47 9.57
N THR A 139 -4.80 -6.10 8.46
CA THR A 139 -4.48 -4.88 7.73
C THR A 139 -4.99 -3.66 8.49
N ASP A 140 -4.09 -2.70 8.71
CA ASP A 140 -4.41 -1.36 9.22
C ASP A 140 -5.39 -1.27 10.40
N ARG A 141 -5.34 -2.26 11.33
CA ARG A 141 -6.28 -2.37 12.46
C ARG A 141 -6.36 -1.14 13.38
N LEU A 142 -5.36 -0.27 13.34
CA LEU A 142 -5.33 0.97 14.13
C LEU A 142 -6.13 2.10 13.47
N LEU A 143 -6.55 1.95 12.22
CA LEU A 143 -7.39 2.93 11.53
C LEU A 143 -8.85 2.70 11.88
N VAL A 144 -9.50 3.75 12.40
CA VAL A 144 -10.94 3.77 12.76
C VAL A 144 -11.83 3.30 11.61
N TYR A 145 -11.41 3.48 10.36
CA TYR A 145 -12.11 2.99 9.18
C TYR A 145 -12.42 1.49 9.26
N TYR A 146 -11.49 0.66 9.74
CA TYR A 146 -11.65 -0.79 9.80
C TYR A 146 -12.33 -1.30 11.08
N GLU A 147 -12.78 -0.42 11.97
CA GLU A 147 -13.65 -0.82 13.10
C GLU A 147 -15.02 -1.29 12.60
N ARG A 148 -15.45 -0.83 11.42
CA ARG A 148 -16.71 -1.25 10.80
C ARG A 148 -16.52 -2.51 9.98
N GLN A 149 -17.28 -3.56 10.31
CA GLN A 149 -17.24 -4.84 9.59
C GLN A 149 -17.55 -4.69 8.09
N GLU A 150 -18.40 -3.75 7.70
CA GLU A 150 -18.70 -3.42 6.30
C GLU A 150 -17.44 -3.06 5.50
N ASN A 151 -16.51 -2.33 6.11
CA ASN A 151 -15.28 -1.88 5.46
C ASN A 151 -14.24 -3.01 5.33
N LEU A 152 -14.22 -3.93 6.31
CA LEU A 152 -13.43 -5.17 6.21
C LEU A 152 -13.98 -6.09 5.12
N ALA A 153 -15.30 -6.26 5.07
CA ALA A 153 -15.96 -7.08 4.05
C ALA A 153 -15.76 -6.51 2.64
N ARG A 154 -15.83 -5.19 2.49
CA ARG A 154 -15.51 -4.50 1.24
C ARG A 154 -14.08 -4.76 0.78
N LEU A 155 -13.10 -4.62 1.68
CA LEU A 155 -11.70 -4.90 1.35
C LEU A 155 -11.52 -6.37 0.94
N TRP A 156 -12.18 -7.29 1.65
CA TRP A 156 -12.16 -8.71 1.33
C TRP A 156 -12.81 -9.02 -0.03
N ASP A 157 -13.96 -8.42 -0.35
CA ASP A 157 -14.66 -8.58 -1.62
C ASP A 157 -13.76 -8.15 -2.80
N ILE A 158 -13.14 -6.97 -2.72
CA ILE A 158 -12.24 -6.46 -3.78
C ILE A 158 -11.09 -7.44 -4.04
N LEU A 159 -10.45 -7.94 -2.96
CA LEU A 159 -9.34 -8.89 -3.07
C LEU A 159 -9.79 -10.25 -3.59
N ALA A 160 -10.95 -10.74 -3.14
CA ALA A 160 -11.53 -12.00 -3.59
C ALA A 160 -11.85 -11.96 -5.09
N VAL A 161 -12.51 -10.89 -5.56
CA VAL A 161 -12.81 -10.69 -6.98
C VAL A 161 -11.52 -10.56 -7.79
N TYR A 162 -10.53 -9.79 -7.32
CA TYR A 162 -9.26 -9.63 -8.04
C TYR A 162 -8.52 -10.97 -8.21
N SER A 163 -8.45 -11.78 -7.15
CA SER A 163 -7.77 -13.08 -7.19
C SER A 163 -8.40 -14.08 -8.17
N TRP A 164 -9.67 -13.89 -8.53
CA TRP A 164 -10.35 -14.66 -9.58
C TRP A 164 -9.99 -14.19 -10.99
N ILE A 165 -9.69 -12.89 -11.16
CA ILE A 165 -9.36 -12.30 -12.47
C ILE A 165 -7.91 -12.61 -12.87
N ASP A 166 -6.92 -12.25 -12.05
CA ASP A 166 -5.51 -12.52 -12.37
C ASP A 166 -5.09 -13.87 -11.76
N LYS A 167 -5.55 -14.96 -12.35
CA LYS A 167 -5.28 -16.34 -11.87
C LYS A 167 -3.79 -16.71 -11.85
N ASP A 168 -2.98 -16.06 -12.67
CA ASP A 168 -1.53 -16.30 -12.71
C ASP A 168 -0.85 -15.82 -11.40
N ILE A 169 -1.36 -14.74 -10.81
CA ILE A 169 -0.87 -14.18 -9.55
C ILE A 169 -1.70 -14.68 -8.37
N GLY A 170 -3.02 -14.79 -8.56
CA GLY A 170 -4.00 -15.09 -7.52
C GLY A 170 -3.98 -14.06 -6.40
N TYR A 171 -4.05 -14.55 -5.16
CA TYR A 171 -3.82 -13.73 -3.97
C TYR A 171 -2.44 -14.04 -3.35
N CYS A 172 -1.67 -12.99 -3.11
CA CYS A 172 -0.40 -13.05 -2.42
C CYS A 172 -0.43 -12.17 -1.17
N GLN A 173 0.23 -12.62 -0.10
CA GLN A 173 0.33 -11.85 1.14
C GLN A 173 0.97 -10.47 0.86
N GLY A 174 0.34 -9.41 1.37
CA GLY A 174 0.72 -8.01 1.14
C GLY A 174 -0.18 -7.28 0.15
N MET A 175 -1.00 -7.99 -0.65
CA MET A 175 -2.00 -7.34 -1.51
C MET A 175 -3.06 -6.58 -0.70
N SER A 176 -3.43 -7.07 0.48
CA SER A 176 -4.35 -6.36 1.37
C SER A 176 -3.79 -4.99 1.82
N ASP A 177 -2.48 -4.89 2.02
CA ASP A 177 -1.81 -3.63 2.38
C ASP A 177 -1.82 -2.63 1.23
N LEU A 178 -1.74 -3.11 -0.01
CA LEU A 178 -1.84 -2.27 -1.20
C LEU A 178 -3.29 -1.82 -1.45
N CYS A 179 -4.27 -2.70 -1.23
CA CYS A 179 -5.68 -2.41 -1.46
C CYS A 179 -6.29 -1.51 -0.38
N SER A 180 -5.79 -1.58 0.87
CA SER A 180 -6.36 -0.84 2.00
C SER A 180 -6.49 0.66 1.74
N PRO A 181 -5.42 1.38 1.32
CA PRO A 181 -5.54 2.81 1.05
C PRO A 181 -6.51 3.16 -0.07
N ILE A 182 -6.58 2.32 -1.11
CA ILE A 182 -7.51 2.51 -2.21
C ILE A 182 -8.95 2.36 -1.73
N SER A 183 -9.23 1.34 -0.92
CA SER A 183 -10.56 1.11 -0.32
C SER A 183 -10.98 2.25 0.61
N ILE A 184 -10.03 2.89 1.31
CA ILE A 184 -10.31 4.02 2.22
C ILE A 184 -10.63 5.30 1.44
N ILE A 185 -9.91 5.55 0.35
CA ILE A 185 -10.02 6.80 -0.42
C ILE A 185 -11.22 6.78 -1.36
N LEU A 186 -11.43 5.66 -2.06
CA LEU A 186 -12.52 5.50 -3.02
C LEU A 186 -13.74 4.92 -2.31
N GLU A 187 -14.83 5.69 -2.26
CA GLU A 187 -16.08 5.29 -1.60
C GLU A 187 -16.91 4.32 -2.45
N ASN A 188 -16.79 4.35 -3.77
CA ASN A 188 -17.41 3.37 -4.67
C ASN A 188 -16.51 2.11 -4.78
N GLU A 189 -17.10 0.94 -4.59
CA GLU A 189 -16.35 -0.33 -4.56
C GLU A 189 -15.79 -0.71 -5.93
N ALA A 190 -16.54 -0.47 -7.01
CA ALA A 190 -16.08 -0.72 -8.37
C ALA A 190 -14.90 0.19 -8.74
N ASP A 191 -14.95 1.47 -8.37
CA ASP A 191 -13.82 2.39 -8.59
C ASP A 191 -12.58 1.92 -7.81
N ALA A 192 -12.79 1.47 -6.56
CA ALA A 192 -11.72 0.93 -5.72
C ALA A 192 -11.11 -0.34 -6.34
N PHE A 193 -11.95 -1.22 -6.87
CA PHE A 193 -11.53 -2.43 -7.57
C PHE A 193 -10.67 -2.11 -8.78
N TRP A 194 -11.15 -1.27 -9.70
CA TRP A 194 -10.41 -0.95 -10.93
C TRP A 194 -9.13 -0.16 -10.67
N CYS A 195 -9.12 0.69 -9.64
CA CYS A 195 -7.91 1.35 -9.18
C CYS A 195 -6.90 0.33 -8.62
N PHE A 196 -7.35 -0.63 -7.81
CA PHE A 196 -6.51 -1.69 -7.28
C PHE A 196 -5.97 -2.62 -8.38
N GLU A 197 -6.81 -3.00 -9.35
CA GLU A 197 -6.42 -3.81 -10.50
C GLU A 197 -5.27 -3.14 -11.28
N ARG A 198 -5.38 -1.84 -11.57
CA ARG A 198 -4.34 -1.07 -12.25
C ARG A 198 -3.07 -0.93 -11.41
N LEU A 199 -3.21 -0.75 -10.09
CA LEU A 199 -2.06 -0.79 -9.18
C LEU A 199 -1.36 -2.14 -9.29
N MET A 200 -2.11 -3.24 -9.23
CA MET A 200 -1.57 -4.58 -9.34
C MET A 200 -0.91 -4.84 -10.69
N ARG A 201 -1.43 -4.32 -11.81
CA ARG A 201 -0.72 -4.39 -13.12
C ARG A 201 0.66 -3.74 -13.05
N ARG A 202 0.79 -2.60 -12.36
CA ARG A 202 2.07 -1.89 -12.18
C ARG A 202 3.04 -2.69 -11.33
N VAL A 203 2.58 -3.26 -10.22
CA VAL A 203 3.43 -4.00 -9.27
C VAL A 203 3.44 -5.51 -9.52
N ARG A 204 2.81 -5.99 -10.61
CA ARG A 204 2.67 -7.41 -10.94
C ARG A 204 4.00 -8.14 -10.92
N GLY A 205 5.05 -7.46 -11.41
CA GLY A 205 6.42 -7.95 -11.40
C GLY A 205 6.95 -8.30 -10.00
N ASN A 206 6.50 -7.61 -8.95
CA ASN A 206 6.90 -7.89 -7.56
C ASN A 206 6.28 -9.19 -7.03
N PHE A 207 5.06 -9.52 -7.48
CA PHE A 207 4.28 -10.68 -7.03
C PHE A 207 4.54 -11.96 -7.83
N LYS A 208 5.19 -11.86 -9.00
CA LYS A 208 5.57 -13.04 -9.77
C LYS A 208 6.61 -13.84 -8.99
N SER A 209 6.23 -15.05 -8.59
CA SER A 209 7.15 -16.06 -8.05
C SER A 209 7.45 -17.06 -9.15
N THR A 210 8.60 -16.93 -9.79
CA THR A 210 9.13 -17.98 -10.68
C THR A 210 9.95 -18.94 -9.82
N SER A 211 10.01 -20.22 -10.20
CA SER A 211 10.84 -21.25 -9.53
C SER A 211 12.32 -20.89 -9.34
N THR A 212 12.81 -19.86 -10.03
CA THR A 212 14.20 -19.35 -9.98
C THR A 212 14.35 -17.91 -9.51
N SER A 213 13.27 -17.13 -9.34
CA SER A 213 13.39 -15.73 -8.89
C SER A 213 12.12 -15.19 -8.23
N ILE A 214 12.33 -14.49 -7.11
CA ILE A 214 11.33 -13.65 -6.45
C ILE A 214 11.31 -12.30 -7.21
N GLY A 215 10.14 -11.82 -7.59
CA GLY A 215 9.96 -10.60 -8.39
C GLY A 215 10.73 -9.36 -7.92
N VAL A 216 10.88 -9.19 -6.61
CA VAL A 216 11.60 -8.06 -5.98
C VAL A 216 13.13 -8.25 -5.98
N ARG A 217 13.65 -9.45 -6.24
CA ARG A 217 15.09 -9.76 -6.18
C ARG A 217 15.92 -8.88 -7.11
N ALA A 218 15.42 -8.60 -8.32
CA ALA A 218 16.09 -7.68 -9.25
C ALA A 218 16.26 -6.27 -8.66
N GLN A 219 15.22 -5.74 -8.01
CA GLN A 219 15.28 -4.44 -7.34
C GLN A 219 16.24 -4.44 -6.15
N LEU A 220 16.33 -5.54 -5.39
CA LEU A 220 17.31 -5.70 -4.30
C LEU A 220 18.75 -5.81 -4.82
N THR A 221 18.97 -6.49 -5.94
CA THR A 221 20.27 -6.51 -6.61
C THR A 221 20.67 -5.11 -7.07
N THR A 222 19.75 -4.36 -7.67
CA THR A 222 19.99 -2.95 -8.04
C THR A 222 20.28 -2.08 -6.82
N LEU A 223 19.55 -2.28 -5.71
CA LEU A 223 19.81 -1.60 -4.43
C LEU A 223 21.24 -1.88 -3.95
N SER A 224 21.66 -3.15 -3.98
CA SER A 224 23.01 -3.55 -3.58
C SER A 224 24.07 -2.82 -4.40
N THR A 225 23.91 -2.74 -5.73
CA THR A 225 24.79 -1.97 -6.61
C THR A 225 24.81 -0.48 -6.28
N ILE A 226 23.64 0.13 -6.05
CA ILE A 226 23.55 1.55 -5.66
C ILE A 226 24.29 1.80 -4.35
N MET A 227 24.06 0.96 -3.33
CA MET A 227 24.68 1.12 -2.02
C MET A 227 26.20 0.93 -2.11
N LYS A 228 26.69 -0.03 -2.90
CA LYS A 228 28.13 -0.19 -3.18
C LYS A 228 28.76 1.08 -3.74
N SER A 229 28.07 1.78 -4.64
CA SER A 229 28.58 3.01 -5.26
C SER A 229 28.40 4.27 -4.40
N VAL A 230 27.31 4.35 -3.64
CA VAL A 230 26.92 5.55 -2.88
C VAL A 230 27.51 5.54 -1.47
N ASP A 231 27.44 4.42 -0.77
CA ASP A 231 27.95 4.24 0.58
C ASP A 231 28.62 2.86 0.75
N PRO A 232 29.84 2.70 0.19
CA PRO A 232 30.55 1.43 0.22
C PRO A 232 30.84 0.94 1.64
N LYS A 233 31.02 1.85 2.61
CA LYS A 233 31.29 1.49 4.01
C LYS A 233 30.08 0.83 4.66
N LEU A 234 28.89 1.40 4.45
CA LEU A 234 27.65 0.80 4.94
C LEU A 234 27.38 -0.52 4.22
N HIS A 235 27.62 -0.60 2.91
CA HIS A 235 27.45 -1.83 2.16
C HIS A 235 28.35 -2.96 2.69
N GLU A 236 29.65 -2.72 2.84
CA GLU A 236 30.62 -3.69 3.35
C GLU A 236 30.25 -4.16 4.76
N HIS A 237 29.82 -3.24 5.64
CA HIS A 237 29.34 -3.61 6.97
C HIS A 237 28.14 -4.55 6.90
N LEU A 238 27.14 -4.24 6.08
CA LEU A 238 25.96 -5.10 5.91
C LEU A 238 26.33 -6.45 5.28
N GLU A 239 27.27 -6.49 4.34
CA GLU A 239 27.78 -7.73 3.75
C GLU A 239 28.46 -8.62 4.79
N ASN A 240 29.27 -8.04 5.69
CA ASN A 240 29.89 -8.75 6.81
C ASN A 240 28.89 -9.29 7.85
N LEU A 241 27.64 -8.79 7.83
CA LEU A 241 26.53 -9.27 8.67
C LEU A 241 25.60 -10.25 7.93
N ASP A 242 26.05 -10.83 6.80
CA ASP A 242 25.25 -11.66 5.88
C ASP A 242 24.01 -10.95 5.29
N GLY A 243 24.01 -9.62 5.30
CA GLY A 243 22.94 -8.74 4.81
C GLY A 243 23.16 -8.16 3.41
N GLY A 244 24.18 -8.60 2.67
CA GLY A 244 24.60 -8.02 1.38
C GLY A 244 23.58 -8.15 0.23
N GLU A 245 22.63 -9.08 0.35
CA GLU A 245 21.49 -9.22 -0.57
C GLU A 245 20.28 -8.33 -0.23
N TYR A 246 20.32 -7.59 0.90
CA TYR A 246 19.27 -6.65 1.33
C TYR A 246 17.88 -7.27 1.51
N LEU A 247 17.78 -8.57 1.82
CA LEU A 247 16.50 -9.26 1.98
C LEU A 247 15.59 -8.64 3.05
N PHE A 248 16.15 -7.96 4.06
CA PHE A 248 15.39 -7.20 5.07
C PHE A 248 14.55 -6.06 4.46
N ALA A 249 14.92 -5.55 3.27
CA ALA A 249 14.18 -4.51 2.56
C ALA A 249 13.10 -5.07 1.62
N PHE A 250 12.96 -6.40 1.52
CA PHE A 250 11.98 -7.06 0.66
C PHE A 250 10.58 -6.48 0.87
N ARG A 251 10.12 -6.41 2.14
CA ARG A 251 8.80 -5.88 2.50
C ARG A 251 8.60 -4.45 2.00
N MET A 252 9.62 -3.59 2.12
CA MET A 252 9.53 -2.18 1.75
C MET A 252 9.20 -2.02 0.27
N LEU A 253 9.84 -2.79 -0.60
CA LEU A 253 9.59 -2.77 -2.04
C LEU A 253 8.30 -3.50 -2.42
N MET A 254 8.02 -4.60 -1.72
CA MET A 254 6.89 -5.48 -2.02
C MET A 254 5.56 -4.75 -1.86
N VAL A 255 5.33 -4.10 -0.72
CA VAL A 255 4.07 -3.39 -0.43
C VAL A 255 4.21 -1.87 -0.55
N LEU A 256 5.13 -1.41 -1.39
CA LEU A 256 5.39 0.02 -1.67
C LEU A 256 5.45 0.88 -0.39
N PHE A 257 6.21 0.39 0.59
CA PHE A 257 6.44 1.02 1.89
C PHE A 257 5.18 1.28 2.74
N ARG A 258 4.02 0.68 2.43
CA ARG A 258 2.79 0.87 3.23
C ARG A 258 3.01 0.60 4.73
N ARG A 259 3.87 -0.37 5.07
CA ARG A 259 4.20 -0.68 6.47
C ARG A 259 5.12 0.36 7.10
N GLU A 260 5.98 1.02 6.34
CA GLU A 260 7.01 1.92 6.88
C GLU A 260 6.56 3.37 7.06
N PHE A 261 5.55 3.79 6.31
CA PHE A 261 5.01 5.16 6.36
C PHE A 261 3.63 5.19 7.01
N SER A 262 3.29 6.36 7.58
CA SER A 262 1.91 6.64 7.98
C SER A 262 0.96 6.55 6.77
N PHE A 263 -0.35 6.47 7.00
CA PHE A 263 -1.32 6.45 5.90
C PHE A 263 -1.14 7.65 4.96
N VAL A 264 -1.04 8.85 5.54
CA VAL A 264 -0.89 10.12 4.83
C VAL A 264 0.42 10.17 4.06
N ASP A 265 1.52 9.76 4.68
CA ASP A 265 2.84 9.71 4.05
C ASP A 265 2.91 8.67 2.93
N THR A 266 2.23 7.53 3.08
CA THR A 266 2.13 6.50 2.02
C THR A 266 1.46 7.10 0.79
N MET A 267 0.36 7.83 0.97
CA MET A 267 -0.35 8.45 -0.16
C MET A 267 0.51 9.49 -0.87
N TYR A 268 1.18 10.36 -0.11
CA TYR A 268 2.11 11.32 -0.69
C TYR A 268 3.25 10.63 -1.46
N LEU A 269 3.83 9.57 -0.89
CA LEU A 269 4.91 8.81 -1.50
C LEU A 269 4.46 8.18 -2.83
N TRP A 270 3.29 7.54 -2.84
CA TRP A 270 2.74 6.90 -4.03
C TRP A 270 2.45 7.91 -5.14
N GLU A 271 1.80 9.03 -4.82
CA GLU A 271 1.58 10.12 -5.77
C GLU A 271 2.89 10.61 -6.39
N LEU A 272 3.92 10.83 -5.56
CA LEU A 272 5.21 11.28 -6.04
C LEU A 272 5.88 10.22 -6.92
N MET A 273 5.94 8.97 -6.48
CA MET A 273 6.53 7.88 -7.26
C MET A 273 5.87 7.73 -8.62
N TRP A 274 4.54 7.74 -8.66
CA TRP A 274 3.80 7.58 -9.91
C TRP A 274 3.92 8.79 -10.84
N SER A 275 3.97 10.01 -10.30
CA SER A 275 4.28 11.20 -11.10
C SER A 275 5.69 11.13 -11.71
N MET A 276 6.67 10.73 -10.90
CA MET A 276 8.09 10.67 -11.26
C MET A 276 8.42 9.49 -12.16
N GLU A 277 7.59 8.46 -12.22
CA GLU A 277 7.73 7.28 -13.07
C GLU A 277 6.66 7.21 -14.17
N TYR A 278 5.90 8.30 -14.38
CA TYR A 278 4.93 8.39 -15.47
C TYR A 278 5.61 8.13 -16.82
N ASN A 279 5.09 7.12 -17.53
CA ASN A 279 5.51 6.72 -18.86
C ASN A 279 4.26 6.60 -19.75
N PRO A 280 4.09 7.47 -20.75
CA PRO A 280 2.94 7.43 -21.66
C PRO A 280 2.72 6.09 -22.36
N ASN A 281 3.79 5.32 -22.61
CA ASN A 281 3.68 4.00 -23.24
C ASN A 281 3.16 2.94 -22.27
N LEU A 282 3.53 3.00 -20.99
CA LEU A 282 2.95 2.13 -19.95
C LEU A 282 1.46 2.44 -19.79
N PHE A 283 1.09 3.71 -19.86
CA PHE A 283 -0.30 4.15 -19.77
C PHE A 283 -1.13 3.64 -20.97
N SER A 284 -0.60 3.74 -22.18
CA SER A 284 -1.23 3.16 -23.38
C SER A 284 -1.38 1.63 -23.31
N MET A 285 -0.38 0.91 -22.75
CA MET A 285 -0.47 -0.53 -22.50
C MET A 285 -1.51 -0.88 -21.44
N LEU A 286 -1.63 -0.07 -20.38
CA LEU A 286 -2.65 -0.26 -19.34
C LEU A 286 -4.08 -0.04 -19.86
N GLU A 287 -4.26 0.70 -20.97
CA GLU A 287 -5.53 0.97 -21.64
C GLU A 287 -5.92 -0.07 -22.69
N SER A 288 -4.99 -0.88 -23.21
CA SER A 288 -5.34 -1.94 -24.16
C SER A 288 -5.89 -3.16 -23.40
N ASP A 289 -7.16 -3.48 -23.60
CA ASP A 289 -7.92 -4.60 -22.96
C ASP A 289 -7.43 -6.01 -23.30
N THR A 290 -6.21 -6.19 -23.81
CA THR A 290 -5.70 -7.51 -24.17
C THR A 290 -4.39 -7.79 -23.48
N GLY A 291 -4.37 -8.80 -22.61
CA GLY A 291 -3.18 -9.42 -22.05
C GLY A 291 -2.30 -10.15 -23.09
N THR A 292 -2.26 -9.67 -24.33
CA THR A 292 -1.49 -10.29 -25.41
C THR A 292 -0.20 -9.51 -25.61
N SER A 293 0.90 -10.18 -25.26
CA SER A 293 2.25 -9.73 -25.54
C SER A 293 2.50 -9.71 -27.04
N SER A 294 2.42 -8.54 -27.67
CA SER A 294 3.13 -8.30 -28.93
C SER A 294 3.59 -6.85 -29.00
N ALA A 295 4.81 -6.63 -28.53
CA ALA A 295 5.57 -5.44 -28.88
C ALA A 295 5.89 -5.49 -30.38
N SER A 296 5.14 -4.75 -31.20
CA SER A 296 5.67 -4.30 -32.48
C SER A 296 4.95 -3.06 -33.00
N THR A 297 5.77 -2.03 -33.15
CA THR A 297 5.72 -0.96 -34.17
C THR A 297 4.66 0.13 -34.07
N LYS A 298 5.21 1.33 -33.88
CA LYS A 298 4.74 2.68 -34.25
C LYS A 298 3.73 3.31 -33.30
N ASP A 299 4.25 4.16 -32.41
CA ASP A 299 3.47 5.32 -32.01
C ASP A 299 4.35 6.58 -31.87
N GLU A 300 4.83 7.07 -33.00
CA GLU A 300 5.31 8.45 -33.12
C GLU A 300 4.18 9.48 -32.95
N SER A 301 2.90 9.05 -33.03
CA SER A 301 1.76 9.96 -32.96
C SER A 301 1.41 10.38 -31.53
N VAL A 302 1.54 9.49 -30.54
CA VAL A 302 1.28 9.77 -29.11
C VAL A 302 2.34 10.70 -28.49
N LEU A 303 3.55 10.73 -29.06
CA LEU A 303 4.59 11.70 -28.69
C LEU A 303 4.17 13.15 -29.00
N GLY A 304 3.23 13.35 -29.92
CA GLY A 304 2.67 14.65 -30.31
C GLY A 304 1.93 15.36 -29.18
N GLN A 305 1.27 14.60 -28.31
CA GLN A 305 0.39 15.09 -27.22
C GLN A 305 1.09 15.22 -25.86
N CYS A 306 2.33 14.72 -25.75
CA CYS A 306 3.10 14.77 -24.51
C CYS A 306 3.81 16.13 -24.32
N GLY A 307 3.78 16.67 -23.10
CA GLY A 307 4.45 17.92 -22.73
C GLY A 307 5.98 17.86 -22.89
N LYS A 308 6.65 19.03 -22.93
CA LYS A 308 8.12 19.13 -23.09
C LYS A 308 8.92 18.30 -22.07
N PHE A 309 8.38 18.08 -20.87
CA PHE A 309 9.00 17.28 -19.81
C PHE A 309 8.92 15.77 -20.09
N GLU A 310 7.76 15.29 -20.54
CA GLU A 310 7.49 13.89 -20.87
C GLU A 310 8.32 13.43 -22.07
N ARG A 311 8.48 14.27 -23.10
CA ARG A 311 9.37 13.98 -24.25
C ARG A 311 10.82 13.80 -23.83
N LYS A 312 11.34 14.65 -22.94
CA LYS A 312 12.72 14.53 -22.43
C LYS A 312 12.91 13.23 -21.64
N LYS A 313 11.91 12.83 -20.85
CA LYS A 313 11.93 11.61 -20.06
C LYS A 313 11.84 10.34 -20.91
N LEU A 314 10.97 10.32 -21.92
CA LEU A 314 10.86 9.23 -22.91
C LEU A 314 12.13 9.08 -23.77
N GLN A 315 12.79 10.20 -24.11
CA GLN A 315 14.06 10.17 -24.83
C GLN A 315 15.22 9.70 -23.95
N ALA A 316 15.18 9.97 -22.64
CA ALA A 316 16.14 9.44 -21.67
C ALA A 316 15.92 7.94 -21.38
N ALA A 317 14.67 7.48 -21.31
CA ALA A 317 14.31 6.07 -21.12
C ALA A 317 14.75 5.15 -22.28
N LYS A 318 15.01 5.71 -23.47
CA LYS A 318 15.63 4.97 -24.60
C LYS A 318 17.14 4.73 -24.41
N LYS A 319 17.77 5.30 -23.37
CA LYS A 319 19.23 5.32 -23.21
C LYS A 319 19.75 4.75 -21.89
N ASP A 320 18.89 4.47 -20.91
CA ASP A 320 19.23 3.79 -19.64
C ASP A 320 17.97 3.14 -19.07
N ASP A 321 18.09 1.92 -18.53
CA ASP A 321 17.07 1.30 -17.67
C ASP A 321 16.87 2.19 -16.44
N GLN A 322 15.83 3.04 -16.46
CA GLN A 322 15.59 3.99 -15.39
C GLN A 322 15.22 3.23 -14.11
N ILE A 323 16.16 3.18 -13.16
CA ILE A 323 15.98 2.52 -11.86
C ILE A 323 14.76 3.16 -11.14
N PRO A 324 13.81 2.35 -10.62
CA PRO A 324 12.64 2.87 -9.93
C PRO A 324 13.00 3.75 -8.71
N LEU A 325 12.21 4.80 -8.46
CA LEU A 325 12.39 5.69 -7.31
C LEU A 325 12.25 4.91 -6.00
N SER A 326 11.44 3.85 -5.96
CA SER A 326 11.31 2.95 -4.82
C SER A 326 12.68 2.45 -4.31
N VAL A 327 13.59 2.07 -5.22
CA VAL A 327 14.92 1.56 -4.85
C VAL A 327 15.74 2.64 -4.14
N PHE A 328 15.69 3.88 -4.64
CA PHE A 328 16.36 5.01 -4.02
C PHE A 328 15.72 5.43 -2.68
N VAL A 329 14.41 5.21 -2.50
CA VAL A 329 13.75 5.43 -1.21
C VAL A 329 14.22 4.40 -0.18
N VAL A 330 14.45 3.14 -0.56
CA VAL A 330 15.09 2.18 0.36
C VAL A 330 16.49 2.66 0.74
N ALA A 331 17.29 3.08 -0.24
CA ALA A 331 18.64 3.60 0.02
C ALA A 331 18.62 4.81 0.98
N SER A 332 17.66 5.73 0.83
CA SER A 332 17.54 6.89 1.74
C SER A 332 17.16 6.49 3.16
N VAL A 333 16.28 5.50 3.33
CA VAL A 333 15.94 4.95 4.64
C VAL A 333 17.17 4.34 5.32
N LEU A 334 18.03 3.65 4.56
CA LEU A 334 19.27 3.06 5.07
C LEU A 334 20.31 4.14 5.42
N GLU A 335 20.54 5.13 4.56
CA GLU A 335 21.46 6.23 4.84
C GLU A 335 21.01 7.05 6.06
N ALA A 336 19.70 7.25 6.25
CA ALA A 336 19.15 7.93 7.41
C ALA A 336 19.47 7.22 8.74
N ARG A 337 19.77 5.91 8.69
CA ARG A 337 20.15 5.08 9.85
C ARG A 337 21.58 4.60 9.84
N ASN A 338 22.39 5.07 8.91
CA ASN A 338 23.78 4.68 8.72
C ASN A 338 24.58 4.65 10.03
N LYS A 339 24.55 5.73 10.83
CA LYS A 339 25.28 5.80 12.11
C LYS A 339 24.88 4.71 13.10
N LYS A 340 23.58 4.40 13.20
CA LYS A 340 23.08 3.33 14.07
C LYS A 340 23.44 1.96 13.50
N LEU A 341 23.28 1.75 12.20
CA LEU A 341 23.60 0.48 11.54
C LEU A 341 25.08 0.12 11.69
N LEU A 342 25.99 1.08 11.48
CA LEU A 342 27.43 0.87 11.66
C LEU A 342 27.85 0.70 13.12
N GLY A 343 27.17 1.39 14.06
CA GLY A 343 27.57 1.42 15.47
C GLY A 343 26.95 0.32 16.33
N GLU A 344 25.71 -0.06 16.05
CA GLU A 344 24.89 -0.91 16.91
C GLU A 344 24.64 -2.30 16.32
N ALA A 345 24.59 -2.44 14.98
CA ALA A 345 24.26 -3.72 14.37
C ALA A 345 25.46 -4.68 14.37
N LYS A 346 25.28 -5.84 15.02
CA LYS A 346 26.28 -6.93 15.07
C LYS A 346 25.83 -8.19 14.36
N GLY A 347 24.59 -8.21 13.88
CA GLY A 347 24.01 -9.27 13.08
C GLY A 347 22.80 -8.78 12.29
N LEU A 348 22.28 -9.63 11.41
CA LEU A 348 21.11 -9.32 10.58
C LEU A 348 19.86 -8.98 11.41
N ASP A 349 19.68 -9.65 12.56
CA ASP A 349 18.55 -9.40 13.46
C ASP A 349 18.57 -7.97 14.02
N ASP A 350 19.76 -7.43 14.33
CA ASP A 350 19.91 -6.05 14.78
C ASP A 350 19.56 -5.07 13.66
N VAL A 351 19.97 -5.36 12.42
CA VAL A 351 19.61 -4.55 11.24
C VAL A 351 18.09 -4.48 11.10
N VAL A 352 17.41 -5.63 11.14
CA VAL A 352 15.95 -5.72 11.06
C VAL A 352 15.30 -4.97 12.21
N LYS A 353 15.83 -5.11 13.44
CA LYS A 353 15.32 -4.39 14.61
C LYS A 353 15.43 -2.87 14.46
N ILE A 354 16.60 -2.37 14.06
CA ILE A 354 16.85 -0.94 13.85
C ILE A 354 15.91 -0.38 12.77
N LEU A 355 15.66 -1.14 11.70
CA LEU A 355 14.73 -0.74 10.64
C LEU A 355 13.25 -0.85 11.06
N ASN A 356 12.90 -1.75 11.99
CA ASN A 356 11.54 -1.85 12.52
C ASN A 356 11.22 -0.75 13.55
N GLU A 357 12.22 -0.18 14.24
CA GLU A 357 12.03 0.96 15.17
C GLU A 357 11.45 2.21 14.48
N ILE A 358 11.59 2.30 13.16
CA ILE A 358 11.26 3.50 12.38
C ILE A 358 9.97 3.34 11.56
N THR A 359 9.49 2.09 11.45
CA THR A 359 8.23 1.71 10.81
C THR A 359 7.08 2.56 11.36
N GLY A 360 6.40 3.28 10.47
CA GLY A 360 5.25 4.14 10.79
C GLY A 360 5.60 5.58 11.21
N SER A 361 6.88 5.95 11.29
CA SER A 361 7.34 7.28 11.72
C SER A 361 8.19 8.04 10.69
N LEU A 362 8.37 7.47 9.49
CA LEU A 362 9.12 8.10 8.41
C LEU A 362 8.34 9.25 7.77
N ASP A 363 9.05 10.35 7.49
CA ASP A 363 8.53 11.50 6.71
C ASP A 363 8.77 11.24 5.23
N ALA A 364 7.70 11.05 4.45
CA ALA A 364 7.81 10.71 3.03
C ALA A 364 8.49 11.82 2.22
N LYS A 365 8.21 13.08 2.53
CA LYS A 365 8.79 14.23 1.82
C LYS A 365 10.31 14.27 2.00
N LYS A 366 10.81 13.98 3.20
CA LYS A 366 12.22 13.91 3.53
C LYS A 366 12.87 12.71 2.84
N ALA A 367 12.28 11.52 2.98
CA ALA A 367 12.78 10.30 2.36
C ALA A 367 12.93 10.44 0.83
N CYS A 368 11.96 11.09 0.17
CA CYS A 368 12.02 11.36 -1.26
C CYS A 368 13.09 12.39 -1.66
N ARG A 369 13.27 13.47 -0.88
CA ARG A 369 14.35 14.44 -1.15
C ARG A 369 15.72 13.78 -1.04
N GLU A 370 15.92 12.97 -0.01
CA GLU A 370 17.17 12.22 0.20
C GLU A 370 17.36 11.16 -0.90
N ALA A 371 16.30 10.46 -1.32
CA ALA A 371 16.35 9.53 -2.44
C ALA A 371 16.81 10.19 -3.75
N LEU A 372 16.34 11.40 -4.05
CA LEU A 372 16.78 12.16 -5.23
C LEU A 372 18.26 12.57 -5.14
N GLN A 373 18.75 12.94 -3.96
CA GLN A 373 20.16 13.24 -3.74
C GLN A 373 21.04 12.00 -3.95
N ILE A 374 20.60 10.84 -3.46
CA ILE A 374 21.27 9.56 -3.66
C ILE A 374 21.30 9.21 -5.16
N HIS A 375 20.19 9.40 -5.88
CA HIS A 375 20.15 9.17 -7.32
C HIS A 375 21.15 10.04 -8.07
N GLU A 376 21.23 11.34 -7.77
CA GLU A 376 22.23 12.24 -8.35
C GLU A 376 23.67 11.81 -8.04
N LYS A 377 23.92 11.39 -6.79
CA LYS A 377 25.22 10.88 -6.35
C LYS A 377 25.61 9.61 -7.10
N TYR A 378 24.68 8.66 -7.23
CA TYR A 378 24.87 7.44 -8.00
C TYR A 378 25.22 7.73 -9.47
N LEU A 379 24.46 8.60 -10.14
CA LEU A 379 24.74 8.98 -11.53
C LEU A 379 26.11 9.62 -11.71
N LYS A 380 26.59 10.40 -10.74
CA LYS A 380 27.94 11.00 -10.78
C LYS A 380 29.02 9.93 -10.63
N THR A 381 28.84 8.97 -9.73
CA THR A 381 29.79 7.86 -9.53
C THR A 381 29.88 6.95 -10.74
N VAL A 382 28.73 6.57 -11.31
CA VAL A 382 28.68 5.70 -12.50
C VAL A 382 29.28 6.37 -13.72
N LYS A 383 29.08 7.69 -13.92
CA LYS A 383 29.70 8.43 -15.02
C LYS A 383 31.21 8.67 -14.85
N ALA A 384 31.71 8.57 -13.62
CA ALA A 384 33.13 8.74 -13.30
C ALA A 384 33.90 7.42 -13.33
N SER A 385 33.20 6.28 -13.39
CA SER A 385 33.74 4.92 -13.56
C SER A 385 33.77 4.56 -15.03
#